data_AF-A0AAV7JQP8-F1
#
_entry.id   AF-A0AAV7JQP8-F1
#
_cell.length_a   1.000
_cell.length_b   1.000
_cell.length_c   1.000
_cell.angle_alpha   90.00
_cell.angle_beta   90.00
_cell.angle_gamma   90.00
#
_symmetry.space_group_name_H-M   'P 1'
#
loop_
_entity.id
_entity.type
_entity.pdbx_description
1 polymer ?
#
loop_
_entity_poly.entity_id
_entity_poly.type
_entity_poly.pdbx_seq_one_letter_code
_entity_poly.pdbx_strand_id
1 'polypeptide(L)'
;MQVNQNLSQTSQTRLFKPLQDELLSRLNTHYEWKPASRERIKSCLQSVMRDRDIRSEREWQQGLDYMKKSVKERLQIERLNVLNVIGTRSWTSWHRLTPKQQINTAVLDEIKKIVQSRGGDHLAINLKRDDLDNIKKNLSYRKLLVNDAQIRYVWETVLRMKQLEWTESKGVRCMRTYHRQLTDPSVAVECHEVTLFHSVQQILNIVSREARIQMQGESQELELRVRAILQALSSPEEKKRFLRGDLVDLSDRIQRVREIIDRLDYFSIRLSEEQEVVN
;
A
#
# COMPACT_ATOMS: atom_id res chain seq x y z
N MET A 1 -6.78 -32.19 -24.42
CA MET A 1 -5.42 -31.73 -24.75
C MET A 1 -4.80 -30.74 -23.74
N GLN A 2 -5.46 -30.34 -22.64
CA GLN A 2 -4.90 -29.39 -21.66
C GLN A 2 -4.12 -30.03 -20.47
N VAL A 3 -4.20 -31.34 -20.28
CA VAL A 3 -3.59 -32.03 -19.12
C VAL A 3 -2.05 -32.20 -19.27
N ASN A 4 -1.54 -32.35 -20.49
CA ASN A 4 -0.10 -32.54 -20.74
C ASN A 4 0.74 -31.25 -20.58
N GLN A 5 0.12 -30.07 -20.63
CA GLN A 5 0.85 -28.80 -20.42
C GLN A 5 1.13 -28.52 -18.94
N ASN A 6 0.26 -28.97 -18.03
CA ASN A 6 0.46 -28.78 -16.58
C ASN A 6 1.48 -29.78 -15.99
N LEU A 7 1.53 -31.01 -16.52
CA LEU A 7 2.51 -32.02 -16.13
C LEU A 7 3.93 -31.64 -16.57
N SER A 8 4.10 -31.07 -17.78
CA SER A 8 5.42 -30.62 -18.25
C SER A 8 5.94 -29.43 -17.44
N GLN A 9 5.09 -28.45 -17.12
CA GLN A 9 5.47 -27.32 -16.26
C GLN A 9 5.90 -27.78 -14.86
N THR A 10 5.12 -28.66 -14.22
CA THR A 10 5.43 -29.16 -12.87
C THR A 10 6.73 -29.96 -12.83
N SER A 11 7.02 -30.73 -13.88
CA SER A 11 8.24 -31.52 -14.04
C SER A 11 9.46 -30.63 -14.27
N GLN A 12 9.32 -29.58 -15.09
CA GLN A 12 10.34 -28.58 -15.31
C GLN A 12 10.66 -27.80 -14.02
N THR A 13 9.65 -27.43 -13.22
CA THR A 13 9.87 -26.73 -11.94
C THR A 13 10.65 -27.58 -10.95
N ARG A 14 10.45 -28.91 -10.92
CA ARG A 14 11.20 -29.82 -10.04
C ARG A 14 12.66 -29.98 -10.46
N LEU A 15 12.94 -30.03 -11.77
CA LEU A 15 14.29 -30.18 -12.31
C LEU A 15 15.22 -29.01 -11.95
N PHE A 16 14.69 -27.78 -11.99
CA PHE A 16 15.48 -26.56 -11.75
C PHE A 16 15.46 -26.10 -10.29
N LYS A 17 14.73 -26.78 -9.40
CA LYS A 17 14.61 -26.37 -8.00
C LYS A 17 15.95 -26.29 -7.26
N PRO A 18 16.89 -27.26 -7.39
CA PRO A 18 18.21 -27.15 -6.76
C PRO A 18 19.03 -25.96 -7.27
N LEU A 19 18.89 -25.63 -8.56
CA LEU A 19 19.54 -24.47 -9.16
C LEU A 19 18.92 -23.16 -8.66
N GLN A 20 17.59 -23.11 -8.52
CA GLN A 20 16.86 -21.97 -7.96
C GLN A 20 17.24 -21.72 -6.50
N ASP A 21 17.32 -22.77 -5.68
CA ASP A 21 17.67 -22.66 -4.26
C ASP A 21 19.11 -22.14 -4.07
N GLU A 22 20.07 -22.63 -4.88
CA GLU A 22 21.44 -22.13 -4.88
C GLU A 22 21.52 -20.67 -5.36
N LEU A 23 20.76 -20.33 -6.41
CA LEU A 23 20.71 -18.98 -6.96
C LEU A 23 20.12 -17.99 -5.95
N LEU A 24 19.07 -18.38 -5.23
CA LEU A 24 18.48 -17.60 -4.14
C LEU A 24 19.47 -17.44 -2.98
N SER A 25 20.19 -18.49 -2.58
CA SER A 25 21.23 -18.42 -1.53
C SER A 25 22.32 -17.40 -1.89
N ARG A 26 22.87 -17.49 -3.12
CA ARG A 26 23.92 -16.58 -3.60
C ARG A 26 23.44 -15.14 -3.77
N LEU A 27 22.21 -14.94 -4.23
CA LEU A 27 21.60 -13.61 -4.30
C LEU A 27 21.43 -13.02 -2.91
N ASN A 28 20.83 -13.77 -1.98
CA ASN A 28 20.54 -13.26 -0.63
C ASN A 28 21.80 -12.92 0.18
N THR A 29 22.92 -13.58 -0.12
CA THR A 29 24.21 -13.35 0.57
C THR A 29 24.95 -12.10 0.06
N HIS A 30 24.72 -11.70 -1.20
CA HIS A 30 25.55 -10.67 -1.86
C HIS A 30 24.78 -9.51 -2.49
N TYR A 31 23.46 -9.60 -2.57
CA TYR A 31 22.62 -8.54 -3.12
C TYR A 31 22.12 -7.63 -2.00
N GLU A 32 22.59 -6.39 -2.02
CA GLU A 32 22.05 -5.32 -1.20
C GLU A 32 21.31 -4.32 -2.07
N TRP A 33 20.17 -3.85 -1.58
CA TRP A 33 19.40 -2.79 -2.20
C TRP A 33 20.21 -1.49 -2.23
N LYS A 34 20.22 -0.78 -3.35
CA LYS A 34 21.02 0.43 -3.48
C LYS A 34 20.52 1.53 -2.52
N PRO A 35 21.35 2.05 -1.60
CA PRO A 35 20.93 3.07 -0.64
C PRO A 35 20.70 4.44 -1.29
N ALA A 36 21.24 4.68 -2.49
CA ALA A 36 21.16 5.95 -3.22
C ALA A 36 19.72 6.44 -3.45
N SER A 37 18.75 5.53 -3.49
CA SER A 37 17.34 5.87 -3.71
C SER A 37 16.71 6.57 -2.51
N ARG A 38 17.15 6.25 -1.28
CA ARG A 38 16.66 6.93 -0.06
C ARG A 38 17.05 8.40 -0.05
N GLU A 39 18.29 8.71 -0.43
CA GLU A 39 18.78 10.09 -0.51
C GLU A 39 18.08 10.88 -1.63
N ARG A 40 17.79 10.25 -2.77
CA ARG A 40 17.00 10.89 -3.85
C ARG A 40 15.59 11.25 -3.39
N ILE A 41 14.88 10.31 -2.76
CA ILE A 41 13.54 10.55 -2.22
C ILE A 41 13.59 11.68 -1.19
N LYS A 42 14.56 11.64 -0.26
CA LYS A 42 14.75 12.67 0.76
C LYS A 42 15.00 14.05 0.16
N SER A 43 15.88 14.17 -0.83
CA SER A 43 16.15 15.42 -1.52
C SER A 43 14.90 15.96 -2.22
N CYS A 44 14.13 15.08 -2.87
CA CYS A 44 12.90 15.48 -3.54
C CYS A 44 11.82 15.95 -2.55
N LEU A 45 11.64 15.24 -1.44
CA LEU A 45 10.76 15.64 -0.34
C LEU A 45 11.15 17.02 0.21
N GLN A 46 12.44 17.25 0.47
CA GLN A 46 12.95 18.52 0.96
C GLN A 46 12.72 19.67 -0.04
N SER A 47 12.74 19.40 -1.34
CA SER A 47 12.41 20.39 -2.36
C SER A 47 10.93 20.80 -2.28
N VAL A 48 10.03 19.82 -2.22
CA VAL A 48 8.58 20.07 -2.20
C VAL A 48 8.14 20.72 -0.89
N MET A 49 8.74 20.34 0.24
CA MET A 49 8.42 20.95 1.53
C MET A 49 8.86 22.42 1.62
N ARG A 50 9.88 22.82 0.85
CA ARG A 50 10.36 24.20 0.75
C ARG A 50 9.47 25.04 -0.17
N ASP A 51 8.96 24.46 -1.25
CA ASP A 51 8.08 25.12 -2.22
C ASP A 51 6.61 24.89 -1.84
N ARG A 52 6.10 25.73 -0.92
CA ARG A 52 4.70 25.65 -0.48
C ARG A 52 3.76 26.54 -1.29
N ASP A 53 4.28 27.34 -2.21
CA ASP A 53 3.47 28.33 -2.90
C ASP A 53 2.81 27.73 -4.13
N ILE A 54 1.49 27.90 -4.22
CA ILE A 54 0.72 27.52 -5.40
C ILE A 54 0.86 28.64 -6.43
N ARG A 55 1.39 28.33 -7.61
CA ARG A 55 1.74 29.34 -8.62
C ARG A 55 0.68 29.51 -9.70
N SER A 56 -0.16 28.49 -9.88
CA SER A 56 -1.19 28.48 -10.93
C SER A 56 -2.57 28.11 -10.41
N GLU A 57 -3.61 28.62 -11.08
CA GLU A 57 -5.00 28.24 -10.85
C GLU A 57 -5.22 26.73 -11.01
N ARG A 58 -4.52 26.11 -11.96
CA ARG A 58 -4.58 24.66 -12.16
C ARG A 58 -4.06 23.89 -10.95
N GLU A 59 -2.93 24.30 -10.38
CA GLU A 59 -2.36 23.69 -9.17
C GLU A 59 -3.27 23.89 -7.96
N TRP A 60 -3.88 25.08 -7.86
CA TRP A 60 -4.88 25.38 -6.83
C TRP A 60 -6.08 24.45 -6.92
N GLN A 61 -6.63 24.29 -8.13
CA GLN A 61 -7.77 23.44 -8.39
C GLN A 61 -7.44 21.96 -8.11
N GLN A 62 -6.25 21.49 -8.48
CA GLN A 62 -5.79 20.15 -8.13
C GLN A 62 -5.73 19.93 -6.62
N GLY A 63 -5.16 20.88 -5.87
CA GLY A 63 -5.10 20.81 -4.41
C GLY A 63 -6.50 20.82 -3.78
N LEU A 64 -7.40 21.64 -4.30
CA LEU A 64 -8.77 21.73 -3.85
C LEU A 64 -9.55 20.43 -4.12
N ASP A 65 -9.42 19.85 -5.31
CA ASP A 65 -10.10 18.62 -5.68
C ASP A 65 -9.55 17.43 -4.88
N TYR A 66 -8.23 17.37 -4.68
CA TYR A 66 -7.61 16.37 -3.82
C TYR A 66 -8.08 16.48 -2.37
N MET A 67 -8.16 17.70 -1.83
CA MET A 67 -8.72 17.96 -0.50
C MET A 67 -10.16 17.49 -0.40
N LYS A 68 -11.05 17.92 -1.33
CA LYS A 68 -12.46 17.53 -1.33
C LYS A 68 -12.62 16.02 -1.38
N LYS A 69 -11.87 15.35 -2.26
CA LYS A 69 -11.89 13.88 -2.37
C LYS A 69 -11.45 13.21 -1.07
N SER A 70 -10.29 13.59 -0.55
CA SER A 70 -9.71 12.97 0.64
C SER A 70 -10.57 13.20 1.89
N VAL A 71 -11.10 14.41 2.05
CA VAL A 71 -11.99 14.76 3.16
C VAL A 71 -13.31 13.99 3.04
N LYS A 72 -13.90 13.91 1.84
CA LYS A 72 -15.16 13.17 1.62
C LYS A 72 -15.03 11.68 1.92
N GLU A 73 -13.95 11.06 1.44
CA GLU A 73 -13.65 9.64 1.71
C GLU A 73 -13.49 9.39 3.21
N ARG A 74 -12.72 10.24 3.90
CA ARG A 74 -12.52 10.11 5.35
C ARG A 74 -13.82 10.38 6.13
N LEU A 75 -14.59 11.37 5.72
CA LEU A 75 -15.85 11.75 6.36
C LEU A 75 -16.87 10.61 6.30
N GLN A 76 -16.92 9.85 5.19
CA GLN A 76 -17.78 8.66 5.09
C GLN A 76 -17.42 7.61 6.15
N ILE A 77 -16.13 7.34 6.35
CA ILE A 77 -15.64 6.42 7.38
C ILE A 77 -16.01 6.93 8.78
N GLU A 78 -15.77 8.20 9.06
CA GLU A 78 -16.06 8.76 10.39
C GLU A 78 -17.56 8.84 10.68
N ARG A 79 -18.42 9.07 9.66
CA ARG A 79 -19.87 9.00 9.82
C ARG A 79 -20.32 7.60 10.23
N LEU A 80 -19.75 6.55 9.64
CA LEU A 80 -20.01 5.17 10.05
C LEU A 80 -19.51 4.89 11.47
N ASN A 81 -18.33 5.40 11.83
CA ASN A 81 -17.80 5.28 13.19
C ASN A 81 -18.73 5.94 14.23
N VAL A 82 -19.18 7.17 13.96
CA VAL A 82 -20.14 7.89 14.79
C VAL A 82 -21.45 7.10 14.94
N LEU A 83 -21.97 6.55 13.84
CA LEU A 83 -23.17 5.71 13.86
C LEU A 83 -22.97 4.44 14.71
N ASN A 84 -21.81 3.81 14.65
CA ASN A 84 -21.52 2.64 15.48
C ASN A 84 -21.43 2.99 16.97
N VAL A 85 -20.83 4.14 17.31
CA VAL A 85 -20.59 4.56 18.70
C VAL A 85 -21.84 5.11 19.38
N ILE A 86 -22.61 5.94 18.68
CA ILE A 86 -23.78 6.64 19.24
C ILE A 86 -25.09 5.93 18.88
N GLY A 87 -25.11 5.23 17.74
CA GLY A 87 -26.33 4.65 17.17
C GLY A 87 -27.13 5.69 16.37
N THR A 88 -28.08 5.19 15.57
CA THR A 88 -29.05 6.06 14.87
C THR A 88 -30.38 6.05 15.62
N ARG A 89 -30.95 7.24 15.82
CA ARG A 89 -32.36 7.41 16.19
C ARG A 89 -33.09 7.97 14.97
N SER A 90 -33.35 7.11 14.00
CA SER A 90 -34.19 7.47 12.85
C SER A 90 -35.53 6.76 12.95
N TRP A 91 -36.62 7.45 12.63
CA TRP A 91 -37.93 6.85 12.36
C TRP A 91 -37.84 5.72 11.32
N THR A 92 -36.85 5.75 10.42
CA THR A 92 -36.62 4.73 9.38
C THR A 92 -35.80 3.52 9.84
N SER A 93 -35.24 3.52 11.06
CA SER A 93 -34.43 2.41 11.58
C SER A 93 -35.09 1.81 12.82
N TRP A 94 -35.79 0.69 12.64
CA TRP A 94 -36.45 -0.08 13.71
C TRP A 94 -35.46 -0.84 14.60
N HIS A 95 -34.26 -0.31 14.83
CA HIS A 95 -33.26 -0.93 15.70
C HIS A 95 -33.19 -0.18 17.03
N ARG A 96 -33.37 -0.93 18.13
CA ARG A 96 -33.20 -0.38 19.48
C ARG A 96 -31.72 -0.08 19.72
N LEU A 97 -31.43 1.12 20.24
CA LEU A 97 -30.08 1.48 20.67
C LEU A 97 -29.60 0.49 21.74
N THR A 98 -28.36 0.02 21.60
CA THR A 98 -27.70 -0.78 22.64
C THR A 98 -27.55 0.05 23.93
N PRO A 99 -27.45 -0.57 25.12
CA PRO A 99 -27.26 0.16 26.38
C PRO A 99 -26.06 1.11 26.33
N LYS A 100 -24.95 0.69 25.70
CA LYS A 100 -23.76 1.52 25.50
C LYS A 100 -24.03 2.73 24.61
N GLN A 101 -24.75 2.54 23.50
CA GLN A 101 -25.14 3.63 22.60
C GLN A 101 -26.09 4.63 23.28
N GLN A 102 -26.99 4.17 24.16
CA GLN A 102 -27.87 5.05 24.93
C GLN A 102 -27.07 5.98 25.86
N ILE A 103 -26.09 5.43 26.58
CA ILE A 103 -25.18 6.23 27.42
C ILE A 103 -24.38 7.20 26.56
N ASN A 104 -23.79 6.74 25.45
CA ASN A 104 -23.01 7.59 24.55
C ASN A 104 -23.85 8.73 23.93
N THR A 105 -25.13 8.47 23.64
CA THR A 105 -26.07 9.50 23.17
C THR A 105 -26.32 10.54 24.26
N ALA A 106 -26.52 10.12 25.51
CA ALA A 106 -26.70 11.04 26.63
C ALA A 106 -25.45 11.90 26.88
N VAL A 107 -24.25 11.30 26.78
CA VAL A 107 -22.96 12.01 26.83
C VAL A 107 -22.86 13.03 25.71
N LEU A 108 -23.21 12.65 24.48
CA LEU A 108 -23.21 13.55 23.34
C LEU A 108 -24.14 14.75 23.53
N ASP A 109 -25.32 14.54 24.10
CA ASP A 109 -26.28 15.62 24.31
C ASP A 109 -25.79 16.63 25.35
N GLU A 110 -25.06 16.20 26.39
CA GLU A 110 -24.39 17.12 27.31
C GLU A 110 -23.22 17.86 26.65
N ILE A 111 -22.42 17.16 25.84
CA ILE A 111 -21.34 17.76 25.05
C ILE A 111 -21.87 18.86 24.11
N LYS A 112 -22.98 18.60 23.41
CA LYS A 112 -23.60 19.57 22.49
C LYS A 112 -23.96 20.88 23.19
N LYS A 113 -24.46 20.82 24.43
CA LYS A 113 -24.77 22.02 25.22
C LYS A 113 -23.51 22.85 25.51
N ILE A 114 -22.41 22.19 25.87
CA ILE A 114 -21.13 22.86 26.13
C ILE A 114 -20.61 23.52 24.83
N VAL A 115 -20.70 22.83 23.71
CA VAL A 115 -20.31 23.38 22.40
C VAL A 115 -21.15 24.60 22.02
N GLN A 116 -22.47 24.53 22.20
CA GLN A 116 -23.38 25.65 21.93
C GLN A 116 -23.06 26.86 22.82
N SER A 117 -22.76 26.63 24.10
CA SER A 117 -22.38 27.71 25.03
C SER A 117 -21.09 28.44 24.65
N ARG A 118 -20.22 27.79 23.85
CA ARG A 118 -18.91 28.32 23.44
C ARG A 118 -18.91 29.04 22.09
N GLY A 119 -20.06 29.23 21.46
CA GLY A 119 -20.15 29.99 20.21
C GLY A 119 -19.82 29.21 18.93
N GLY A 120 -19.85 27.87 18.96
CA GLY A 120 -20.00 27.02 17.78
C GLY A 120 -18.84 26.91 16.77
N ASP A 121 -17.97 27.92 16.65
CA ASP A 121 -17.07 28.02 15.50
C ASP A 121 -15.77 27.23 15.62
N HIS A 122 -15.30 26.96 16.84
CA HIS A 122 -14.10 26.15 17.06
C HIS A 122 -14.27 25.19 18.22
N LEU A 123 -14.43 23.91 17.90
CA LEU A 123 -14.39 22.84 18.88
C LEU A 123 -12.96 22.69 19.38
N ALA A 124 -12.74 22.94 20.68
CA ALA A 124 -11.44 22.72 21.30
C ALA A 124 -10.99 21.27 21.12
N ILE A 125 -9.71 21.04 20.81
CA ILE A 125 -9.18 19.68 20.58
C ILE A 125 -9.45 18.78 21.79
N ASN A 126 -9.32 19.34 23.01
CA ASN A 126 -9.54 18.63 24.26
C ASN A 126 -10.63 19.30 25.10
N LEU A 127 -11.47 18.49 25.74
CA LEU A 127 -12.38 18.94 26.80
C LEU A 127 -11.55 19.38 28.01
N LYS A 128 -11.92 20.50 28.63
CA LYS A 128 -11.29 20.96 29.87
C LYS A 128 -11.71 20.04 31.02
N ARG A 129 -10.95 20.03 32.12
CA ARG A 129 -11.28 19.23 33.30
C ARG A 129 -12.67 19.57 33.86
N ASP A 130 -12.98 20.86 33.93
CA ASP A 130 -14.28 21.35 34.39
C ASP A 130 -15.45 20.87 33.52
N ASP A 131 -15.23 20.72 32.20
CA ASP A 131 -16.24 20.18 31.29
C ASP A 131 -16.54 18.72 31.60
N LEU A 132 -15.48 17.93 31.86
CA LEU A 132 -15.62 16.51 32.20
C LEU A 132 -16.37 16.32 33.51
N ASP A 133 -16.02 17.11 34.53
CA ASP A 133 -16.66 17.05 35.84
C ASP A 133 -18.13 17.49 35.77
N ASN A 134 -18.44 18.52 34.97
CA ASN A 134 -19.81 18.97 34.72
C ASN A 134 -20.64 17.92 33.97
N ILE A 135 -20.10 17.30 32.92
CA ILE A 135 -20.79 16.24 32.17
C ILE A 135 -21.09 15.05 33.09
N LYS A 136 -20.09 14.59 33.86
CA LYS A 136 -20.28 13.50 34.83
C LYS A 136 -21.36 13.82 35.85
N LYS A 137 -21.32 15.03 36.43
CA LYS A 137 -22.30 15.47 37.42
C LYS A 137 -23.72 15.47 36.82
N ASN A 138 -23.90 16.04 35.63
CA ASN A 138 -25.19 16.06 34.95
C ASN A 138 -25.74 14.67 34.63
N LEU A 139 -24.88 13.75 34.17
CA LEU A 139 -25.27 12.37 33.87
C LEU A 139 -25.56 11.57 35.15
N SER A 140 -24.88 11.87 36.26
CA SER A 140 -25.13 11.23 37.56
C SER A 140 -26.55 11.52 38.09
N TYR A 141 -27.06 12.74 37.89
CA TYR A 141 -28.46 13.09 38.23
C TYR A 141 -29.48 12.27 37.43
N ARG A 142 -29.09 11.80 36.24
CA ARG A 142 -29.89 10.90 35.38
C ARG A 142 -29.65 9.42 35.68
N LYS A 143 -28.94 9.09 36.76
CA LYS A 143 -28.53 7.72 37.16
C LYS A 143 -27.65 7.03 36.11
N LEU A 144 -26.89 7.79 35.31
CA LEU A 144 -25.93 7.28 34.33
C LEU A 144 -24.51 7.51 34.84
N LEU A 145 -23.79 6.42 35.13
CA LEU A 145 -22.40 6.46 35.56
C LEU A 145 -21.47 6.39 34.34
N VAL A 146 -20.63 7.41 34.17
CA VAL A 146 -19.72 7.54 33.02
C VAL A 146 -18.33 7.93 33.51
N ASN A 147 -17.29 7.34 32.93
CA ASN A 147 -15.89 7.66 33.23
C ASN A 147 -15.33 8.71 32.25
N ASP A 148 -14.18 9.32 32.60
CA ASP A 148 -13.54 10.32 31.73
C ASP A 148 -13.18 9.76 30.35
N ALA A 149 -12.70 8.51 30.31
CA ALA A 149 -12.29 7.85 29.08
C ALA A 149 -13.45 7.74 28.09
N GLN A 150 -14.66 7.41 28.55
CA GLN A 150 -15.84 7.29 27.72
C GLN A 150 -16.31 8.67 27.21
N ILE A 151 -16.27 9.71 28.05
CA ILE A 151 -16.61 11.07 27.64
C ILE A 151 -15.65 11.55 26.55
N ARG A 152 -14.34 11.36 26.76
CA ARG A 152 -13.31 11.71 25.77
C ARG A 152 -13.46 10.91 24.48
N TYR A 153 -13.73 9.61 24.58
CA TYR A 153 -13.94 8.75 23.41
C TYR A 153 -15.12 9.23 22.54
N VAL A 154 -16.26 9.56 23.15
CA VAL A 154 -17.43 10.10 22.44
C VAL A 154 -17.12 11.47 21.85
N TRP A 155 -16.46 12.34 22.62
CA TRP A 155 -16.04 13.67 22.16
C TRP A 155 -15.15 13.59 20.93
N GLU A 156 -14.05 12.86 21.01
CA GLU A 156 -13.07 12.73 19.93
C GLU A 156 -13.69 12.14 18.67
N THR A 157 -14.61 11.18 18.81
CA THR A 157 -15.29 10.55 17.68
C THR A 157 -16.16 11.55 16.93
N VAL A 158 -16.94 12.37 17.63
CA VAL A 158 -17.78 13.39 16.99
C VAL A 158 -16.96 14.59 16.52
N LEU A 159 -15.93 14.98 17.27
CA LEU A 159 -15.01 16.04 16.93
C LEU A 159 -14.35 15.79 15.57
N ARG A 160 -13.81 14.58 15.35
CA ARG A 160 -13.18 14.21 14.07
C ARG A 160 -14.14 14.38 12.89
N MET A 161 -15.36 13.87 13.02
CA MET A 161 -16.38 14.02 11.98
C MET A 161 -16.69 15.51 11.72
N LYS A 162 -16.91 16.30 12.77
CA LYS A 162 -17.24 17.72 12.64
C LYS A 162 -16.11 18.56 12.05
N GLN A 163 -14.87 18.27 12.40
CA GLN A 163 -13.70 18.92 11.80
C GLN A 163 -13.65 18.65 10.29
N LEU A 164 -13.92 17.42 9.84
CA LEU A 164 -13.96 17.09 8.42
C LEU A 164 -15.09 17.81 7.68
N GLU A 165 -16.30 17.90 8.25
CA GLU A 165 -17.42 18.67 7.68
C GLU A 165 -17.08 20.15 7.53
N TRP A 166 -16.36 20.71 8.51
CA TRP A 166 -15.90 22.09 8.47
C TRP A 166 -14.83 22.30 7.39
N THR A 167 -13.85 21.41 7.27
CA THR A 167 -12.83 21.45 6.22
C THR A 167 -13.47 21.35 4.82
N GLU A 168 -14.45 20.48 4.64
CA GLU A 168 -15.20 20.37 3.38
C GLU A 168 -15.89 21.69 3.01
N SER A 169 -16.58 22.30 3.98
CA SER A 169 -17.27 23.58 3.81
C SER A 169 -16.30 24.73 3.51
N LYS A 170 -15.16 24.76 4.20
CA LYS A 170 -14.07 25.73 3.95
C LYS A 170 -13.52 25.60 2.53
N GLY A 171 -13.37 24.40 2.00
CA GLY A 171 -12.89 24.20 0.63
C GLY A 171 -13.75 24.91 -0.42
N VAL A 172 -15.09 24.87 -0.26
CA VAL A 172 -16.01 25.60 -1.16
C VAL A 172 -15.79 27.12 -1.07
N ARG A 173 -15.57 27.64 0.14
CA ARG A 173 -15.27 29.07 0.36
C ARG A 173 -13.92 29.46 -0.25
N CYS A 174 -12.92 28.59 -0.17
CA CYS A 174 -11.56 28.84 -0.65
C CYS A 174 -11.46 29.08 -2.17
N MET A 175 -12.28 28.40 -2.97
CA MET A 175 -12.33 28.67 -4.41
C MET A 175 -12.85 30.08 -4.70
N ARG A 176 -13.91 30.50 -3.99
CA ARG A 176 -14.49 31.83 -4.17
C ARG A 176 -13.53 32.94 -3.75
N THR A 177 -12.80 32.74 -2.65
CA THR A 177 -11.80 33.72 -2.18
C THR A 177 -10.60 33.80 -3.12
N TYR A 178 -10.15 32.67 -3.69
CA TYR A 178 -9.08 32.65 -4.70
C TYR A 178 -9.45 33.48 -5.95
N HIS A 179 -10.63 33.27 -6.53
CA HIS A 179 -11.09 34.08 -7.66
C HIS A 179 -11.22 35.57 -7.31
N ARG A 180 -11.66 35.88 -6.09
CA ARG A 180 -11.75 37.26 -5.62
C ARG A 180 -10.37 37.91 -5.50
N GLN A 181 -9.36 37.18 -5.02
CA GLN A 181 -7.98 37.65 -4.94
C GLN A 181 -7.38 37.98 -6.32
N LEU A 182 -7.74 37.22 -7.36
CA LEU A 182 -7.31 37.52 -8.73
C LEU A 182 -7.87 38.86 -9.24
N THR A 183 -9.03 39.28 -8.73
CA THR A 183 -9.67 40.55 -9.11
C THR A 183 -9.24 41.70 -8.19
N ASP A 184 -9.00 41.41 -6.91
CA ASP A 184 -8.64 42.36 -5.88
C ASP A 184 -7.48 41.81 -5.02
N PRO A 185 -6.23 42.27 -5.28
CA PRO A 185 -5.05 41.82 -4.54
C PRO A 185 -5.07 42.16 -3.05
N SER A 186 -5.96 43.05 -2.58
CA SER A 186 -6.09 43.38 -1.15
C SER A 186 -6.80 42.29 -0.34
N VAL A 187 -7.47 41.35 -1.01
CA VAL A 187 -8.17 40.25 -0.36
C VAL A 187 -7.18 39.16 0.05
N ALA A 188 -6.93 39.04 1.35
CA ALA A 188 -6.15 37.95 1.90
C ALA A 188 -6.88 36.60 1.75
N VAL A 189 -6.20 35.60 1.19
CA VAL A 189 -6.71 34.23 1.06
C VAL A 189 -6.18 33.37 2.21
N GLU A 190 -7.01 33.18 3.24
CA GLU A 190 -6.71 32.31 4.37
C GLU A 190 -7.12 30.85 4.07
N CYS A 191 -6.44 30.22 3.11
CA CYS A 191 -6.73 28.85 2.66
C CYS A 191 -5.51 27.94 2.75
N HIS A 192 -4.93 27.93 3.95
CA HIS A 192 -3.77 27.11 4.31
C HIS A 192 -4.04 25.61 4.13
N GLU A 193 -5.29 25.17 4.33
CA GLU A 193 -5.69 23.79 4.13
C GLU A 193 -5.49 23.36 2.66
N VAL A 194 -5.92 24.18 1.70
CA VAL A 194 -5.75 23.87 0.26
C VAL A 194 -4.26 23.74 -0.08
N THR A 195 -3.45 24.64 0.44
CA THR A 195 -1.99 24.64 0.27
C THR A 195 -1.35 23.38 0.86
N LEU A 196 -1.76 22.98 2.07
CA LEU A 196 -1.29 21.76 2.71
C LEU A 196 -1.63 20.52 1.88
N PHE A 197 -2.90 20.39 1.46
CA PHE A 197 -3.34 19.24 0.66
C PHE A 197 -2.65 19.19 -0.70
N HIS A 198 -2.40 20.34 -1.33
CA HIS A 198 -1.59 20.41 -2.54
C HIS A 198 -0.17 19.88 -2.31
N SER A 199 0.54 20.36 -1.27
CA SER A 199 1.90 19.89 -0.96
C SER A 199 1.94 18.39 -0.66
N VAL A 200 0.97 17.86 0.09
CA VAL A 200 0.87 16.42 0.36
C VAL A 200 0.66 15.63 -0.93
N GLN A 201 -0.21 16.10 -1.83
CA GLN A 201 -0.44 15.46 -3.12
C GLN A 201 0.84 15.43 -3.97
N GLN A 202 1.59 16.53 -4.02
CA GLN A 202 2.87 16.59 -4.74
C GLN A 202 3.89 15.62 -4.15
N ILE A 203 4.01 15.60 -2.82
CA ILE A 203 4.87 14.65 -2.10
C ILE A 203 4.53 13.21 -2.50
N LEU A 204 3.25 12.84 -2.45
CA LEU A 204 2.81 11.47 -2.78
C LEU A 204 3.11 11.11 -4.23
N ASN A 205 2.88 12.03 -5.18
CA ASN A 205 3.16 11.80 -6.60
C ASN A 205 4.65 11.57 -6.85
N ILE A 206 5.50 12.41 -6.25
CA ILE A 206 6.95 12.34 -6.37
C ILE A 206 7.46 11.05 -5.75
N VAL A 207 7.10 10.76 -4.50
CA VAL A 207 7.55 9.55 -3.80
C VAL A 207 7.12 8.31 -4.58
N SER A 208 5.88 8.27 -5.09
CA SER A 208 5.39 7.15 -5.89
C SER A 208 6.19 6.98 -7.18
N ARG A 209 6.53 8.08 -7.86
CA ARG A 209 7.32 8.03 -9.09
C ARG A 209 8.75 7.57 -8.81
N GLU A 210 9.43 8.15 -7.83
CA GLU A 210 10.79 7.77 -7.47
C GLU A 210 10.86 6.31 -6.99
N ALA A 211 9.88 5.86 -6.21
CA ALA A 211 9.77 4.47 -5.80
C ALA A 211 9.61 3.52 -7.00
N ARG A 212 8.79 3.88 -8.00
CA ARG A 212 8.64 3.08 -9.23
C ARG A 212 9.94 3.02 -10.03
N ILE A 213 10.63 4.15 -10.19
CA ILE A 213 11.93 4.20 -10.87
C ILE A 213 12.94 3.30 -10.15
N GLN A 214 12.98 3.37 -8.82
CA GLN A 214 13.83 2.49 -8.02
C GLN A 214 13.47 1.02 -8.23
N MET A 215 12.19 0.63 -8.14
CA MET A 215 11.77 -0.76 -8.33
C MET A 215 12.13 -1.28 -9.73
N GLN A 216 11.96 -0.46 -10.77
CA GLN A 216 12.33 -0.84 -12.14
C GLN A 216 13.85 -1.01 -12.29
N GLY A 217 14.64 -0.08 -11.75
CA GLY A 217 16.10 -0.17 -11.77
C GLY A 217 16.63 -1.38 -11.00
N GLU A 218 16.06 -1.69 -9.83
CA GLU A 218 16.45 -2.87 -9.05
C GLU A 218 16.04 -4.17 -9.72
N SER A 219 14.89 -4.21 -10.40
CA SER A 219 14.48 -5.38 -11.20
C SER A 219 15.49 -5.67 -12.31
N GLN A 220 15.92 -4.64 -13.04
CA GLN A 220 16.92 -4.80 -14.12
C GLN A 220 18.28 -5.22 -13.58
N GLU A 221 18.73 -4.63 -12.47
CA GLU A 221 19.99 -5.01 -11.82
C GLU A 221 19.95 -6.47 -11.34
N LEU A 222 18.83 -6.88 -10.75
CA LEU A 222 18.63 -8.25 -10.30
C LEU A 222 18.68 -9.23 -11.47
N GLU A 223 18.04 -8.92 -12.60
CA GLU A 223 18.12 -9.75 -13.81
C GLU A 223 19.55 -9.90 -14.33
N LEU A 224 20.31 -8.81 -14.39
CA LEU A 224 21.73 -8.85 -14.79
C LEU A 224 22.54 -9.72 -13.83
N ARG A 225 22.27 -9.63 -12.53
CA ARG A 225 22.98 -10.41 -11.51
C ARG A 225 22.61 -11.88 -11.53
N VAL A 226 21.33 -12.20 -11.72
CA VAL A 226 20.83 -13.56 -11.96
C VAL A 226 21.55 -14.15 -13.18
N ARG A 227 21.61 -13.40 -14.29
CA ARG A 227 22.32 -13.84 -15.50
C ARG A 227 23.81 -14.05 -15.24
N ALA A 228 24.48 -13.17 -14.51
CA ALA A 228 25.89 -13.32 -14.16
C ALA A 228 26.15 -14.57 -13.28
N ILE A 229 25.31 -14.83 -12.28
CA ILE A 229 25.39 -16.03 -11.44
C ILE A 229 25.16 -17.28 -12.29
N LEU A 230 24.16 -17.29 -13.16
CA LEU A 230 23.90 -18.41 -14.07
C LEU A 230 25.05 -18.63 -15.07
N GLN A 231 25.68 -17.56 -15.56
CA GLN A 231 26.87 -17.66 -16.41
C GLN A 231 28.07 -18.23 -15.65
N ALA A 232 28.27 -17.84 -14.39
CA ALA A 232 29.31 -18.44 -13.54
C ALA A 232 29.06 -19.93 -13.30
N LEU A 233 27.81 -20.31 -13.02
CA LEU A 233 27.38 -21.71 -12.86
C LEU A 233 27.33 -22.51 -14.18
N SER A 234 27.60 -21.86 -15.32
CA SER A 234 27.51 -22.48 -16.65
C SER A 234 28.65 -23.46 -16.95
N SER A 235 29.64 -23.57 -16.05
CA SER A 235 30.74 -24.53 -16.17
C SER A 235 30.19 -25.98 -16.25
N PRO A 236 30.75 -26.83 -17.14
CA PRO A 236 30.19 -28.16 -17.41
C PRO A 236 30.19 -29.08 -16.18
N GLU A 237 31.11 -28.89 -15.23
CA GLU A 237 31.14 -29.67 -13.99
C GLU A 237 30.09 -29.22 -12.97
N GLU A 238 29.82 -27.92 -12.85
CA GLU A 238 28.80 -27.41 -11.93
C GLU A 238 27.39 -27.63 -12.47
N LYS A 239 27.17 -27.49 -13.79
CA LYS A 239 25.91 -27.87 -14.44
C LYS A 239 25.49 -29.30 -14.11
N LYS A 240 26.44 -30.25 -14.13
CA LYS A 240 26.21 -31.66 -13.76
C LYS A 240 25.90 -31.88 -12.27
N ARG A 241 26.18 -30.91 -11.39
CA ARG A 241 25.82 -30.97 -9.97
C ARG A 241 24.39 -30.50 -9.73
N PHE A 242 23.95 -29.43 -10.42
CA PHE A 242 22.64 -28.81 -10.20
C PHE A 242 21.54 -29.35 -11.11
N LEU A 243 21.89 -29.89 -12.29
CA LEU A 243 20.97 -30.57 -13.20
C LEU A 243 20.97 -32.08 -12.93
N ARG A 244 20.86 -32.50 -11.67
CA ARG A 244 20.67 -33.92 -11.33
C ARG A 244 19.20 -34.21 -11.13
N GLY A 245 18.69 -35.14 -11.90
CA GLY A 245 17.34 -35.67 -11.75
C GLY A 245 17.18 -36.93 -12.59
N ASP A 246 16.16 -37.73 -12.28
CA ASP A 246 15.88 -39.01 -12.93
C ASP A 246 15.85 -38.90 -14.47
N LEU A 247 15.43 -37.75 -15.00
CA LEU A 247 15.38 -37.47 -16.44
C LEU A 247 16.75 -37.24 -17.07
N VAL A 248 17.70 -36.64 -16.35
CA VAL A 248 19.07 -36.42 -16.84
C VAL A 248 19.85 -37.73 -16.78
N ASP A 249 19.69 -38.50 -15.70
CA ASP A 249 20.25 -39.85 -15.60
C ASP A 249 19.65 -40.79 -16.65
N LEU A 250 18.35 -40.67 -16.94
CA LEU A 250 17.70 -41.40 -18.02
C LEU A 250 18.25 -40.98 -19.39
N SER A 251 18.44 -39.68 -19.63
CA SER A 251 19.03 -39.17 -20.87
C SER A 251 20.46 -39.67 -21.07
N ASP A 252 21.28 -39.67 -20.02
CA ASP A 252 22.64 -40.21 -20.05
C ASP A 252 22.64 -41.73 -20.32
N ARG A 253 21.69 -42.48 -19.73
CA ARG A 253 21.53 -43.90 -20.01
C ARG A 253 21.11 -44.15 -21.45
N ILE A 254 20.18 -43.37 -21.99
CA ILE A 254 19.75 -43.46 -23.40
C ILE A 254 20.93 -43.15 -24.34
N GLN A 255 21.74 -42.14 -24.04
CA GLN A 255 22.93 -41.80 -24.81
C GLN A 255 23.92 -42.97 -24.84
N ARG A 256 24.21 -43.59 -23.69
CA ARG A 256 25.08 -44.77 -23.61
C ARG A 256 24.52 -45.96 -24.39
N VAL A 257 23.20 -46.16 -24.35
CA VAL A 257 22.55 -47.22 -25.13
C VAL A 257 22.69 -46.94 -26.63
N ARG A 258 22.54 -45.70 -27.08
CA ARG A 258 22.81 -45.31 -28.49
C ARG A 258 24.24 -45.60 -28.91
N GLU A 259 25.23 -45.23 -28.10
CA GLU A 259 26.64 -45.51 -28.41
C GLU A 259 26.92 -47.02 -28.52
N ILE A 260 26.24 -47.84 -27.71
CA ILE A 260 26.34 -49.30 -27.80
C ILE A 260 25.68 -49.80 -29.10
N ILE A 261 24.51 -49.28 -29.47
CA ILE A 261 23.84 -49.61 -30.72
C ILE A 261 24.72 -49.25 -31.92
N ASP A 262 25.26 -48.02 -31.96
CA ASP A 262 26.12 -47.57 -33.06
C ASP A 262 27.38 -48.45 -33.22
N ARG A 263 27.95 -48.92 -32.09
CA ARG A 263 29.06 -49.87 -32.11
C ARG A 263 28.63 -51.26 -32.59
N LEU A 264 27.47 -51.73 -32.17
CA LEU A 264 26.93 -53.02 -32.62
C LEU A 264 26.59 -53.00 -34.10
N ASP A 265 26.04 -51.89 -34.62
CA ASP A 265 25.79 -51.70 -36.04
C ASP A 265 27.11 -51.68 -36.82
N TYR A 266 28.12 -50.97 -36.31
CA TYR A 266 29.47 -50.99 -36.89
C TYR A 266 30.07 -52.41 -36.93
N PHE A 267 29.96 -53.17 -35.83
CA PHE A 267 30.41 -54.57 -35.79
C PHE A 267 29.61 -55.47 -36.73
N SER A 268 28.30 -55.28 -36.84
CA SER A 268 27.44 -56.04 -37.74
C SER A 268 27.82 -55.80 -39.19
N ILE A 269 28.08 -54.54 -39.58
CA ILE A 269 28.51 -54.20 -40.94
C ILE A 269 29.86 -54.88 -41.26
N ARG A 270 30.83 -54.78 -40.35
CA ARG A 270 32.14 -55.45 -40.46
C ARG A 270 32.02 -56.97 -40.60
N LEU A 271 31.13 -57.61 -39.83
CA LEU A 271 30.91 -59.06 -39.90
C LEU A 271 30.27 -59.48 -41.22
N SER A 272 29.32 -58.70 -41.74
CA SER A 272 28.72 -58.94 -43.05
C SER A 272 29.76 -58.83 -44.17
N GLU A 273 30.63 -57.82 -44.11
CA GLU A 273 31.74 -57.64 -45.05
C GLU A 273 32.72 -58.83 -45.02
N GLU A 274 33.03 -59.37 -43.83
CA GLU A 274 33.89 -60.55 -43.69
C GLU A 274 33.23 -61.85 -44.18
N GLN A 275 31.90 -62.01 -44.05
CA GLN A 275 31.17 -63.17 -44.57
C GLN A 275 31.04 -63.18 -46.11
N GLU A 276 30.97 -62.01 -46.74
CA GLU A 276 31.01 -61.90 -48.21
C GLU A 276 32.39 -62.24 -48.80
N VAL A 277 33.46 -62.18 -48.00
CA VAL A 277 34.83 -62.54 -48.42
C VAL A 277 35.12 -64.04 -48.29
N VAL A 278 34.26 -64.80 -47.60
CA VAL A 278 34.43 -66.24 -47.33
C VAL A 278 33.57 -67.13 -48.27
N ASN A 279 32.73 -66.53 -49.13
CA ASN A 279 32.03 -67.21 -50.23
C ASN A 279 32.63 -66.85 -51.59
#